data_AF-A0A7X1Y7Z7-F1
#
_entry.id   AF-A0A7X1Y7Z7-F1
#
_cell.length_a   1.000
_cell.length_b   1.000
_cell.length_c   1.000
_cell.angle_alpha   90.00
_cell.angle_beta   90.00
_cell.angle_gamma   90.00
#
_symmetry.space_group_name_H-M   'P 1'
#
loop_
_entity.id
_entity.type
_entity.pdbx_description
1 polymer ?
#
loop_
_entity_poly.entity_id
_entity_poly.type
_entity_poly.pdbx_seq_one_letter_code
_entity_poly.pdbx_strand_id
1 'polypeptide(L)'
;MDVTEASYFQQLQQLLPPGPAFDLELQPDVAQLLASLAPELARVDVNSEALLLELNPATATVLLPVWEGYLGLPDLCVVPGSQTLEERRAAVIAKLTATGAPQLSYYRKLGVQSGVPIQIEEFRPCRVGPASVGDFLYGDGWAWSWIASAPIEAYGTEAAATLDCRLQRDAPEYTEVVLGFGKDVVEGIALQVDQLFNAVHYVVPAAVSGIEDL
;
A
#
# COMPACT_ATOMS: atom_id res chain seq x y z
N MET A 1 -17.77 -18.44 25.26
CA MET A 1 -18.84 -19.20 25.95
C MET A 1 -20.02 -18.29 25.83
N ASP A 2 -20.93 -18.53 24.87
CA ASP A 2 -21.92 -17.52 24.46
C ASP A 2 -22.83 -17.15 25.64
N VAL A 3 -22.61 -15.96 26.21
CA VAL A 3 -23.43 -15.44 27.30
C VAL A 3 -24.65 -14.80 26.66
N THR A 4 -25.83 -15.39 26.90
CA THR A 4 -27.10 -14.93 26.33
C THR A 4 -27.82 -13.98 27.27
N GLU A 5 -28.83 -13.25 26.77
CA GLU A 5 -29.67 -12.35 27.57
C GLU A 5 -30.26 -13.07 28.81
N ALA A 6 -30.72 -14.31 28.65
CA ALA A 6 -31.25 -15.11 29.75
C ALA A 6 -30.17 -15.45 30.81
N SER A 7 -28.92 -15.68 30.37
CA SER A 7 -27.80 -15.91 31.29
C SER A 7 -27.49 -14.65 32.10
N TYR A 8 -27.50 -13.48 31.47
CA TYR A 8 -27.32 -12.20 32.15
C TYR A 8 -28.46 -11.89 33.13
N PHE A 9 -29.71 -12.16 32.76
CA PHE A 9 -30.84 -12.02 33.69
C PHE A 9 -30.65 -12.91 34.92
N GLN A 10 -30.31 -14.19 34.74
CA GLN A 10 -30.06 -15.11 35.85
C GLN A 10 -28.86 -14.66 36.72
N GLN A 11 -27.78 -14.16 36.13
CA GLN A 11 -26.64 -13.64 36.90
C GLN A 11 -27.03 -12.40 37.72
N LEU A 12 -27.80 -11.47 37.13
CA LEU A 12 -28.30 -10.29 37.83
C LEU A 12 -29.16 -10.68 39.04
N GLN A 13 -29.99 -11.72 38.91
CA GLN A 13 -30.76 -12.26 40.04
C GLN A 13 -29.87 -12.78 41.17
N GLN A 14 -28.80 -13.50 40.83
CA GLN A 14 -27.88 -14.07 41.81
C GLN A 14 -27.03 -13.01 42.53
N LEU A 15 -26.86 -11.84 41.92
CA LEU A 15 -26.13 -10.71 42.51
C LEU A 15 -27.01 -9.84 43.42
N LEU A 16 -28.33 -10.07 43.47
CA LEU A 16 -29.20 -9.35 44.38
C LEU A 16 -28.92 -9.74 45.84
N PRO A 17 -28.98 -8.79 46.79
CA PRO A 17 -28.92 -9.11 48.21
C PRO A 17 -30.10 -10.00 48.62
N PRO A 18 -29.92 -10.90 49.60
CA PRO A 18 -31.03 -11.70 50.10
C PRO A 18 -32.06 -10.83 50.85
N GLY A 19 -33.34 -11.15 50.72
CA GLY A 19 -34.43 -10.55 51.50
C GLY A 19 -35.66 -10.14 50.66
N PRO A 20 -36.79 -9.79 51.33
CA PRO A 20 -38.08 -9.55 50.66
C PRO A 20 -38.10 -8.28 49.79
N ALA A 21 -37.17 -7.35 49.99
CA ALA A 21 -37.02 -6.17 49.15
C ALA A 21 -36.42 -6.47 47.76
N PHE A 22 -35.83 -7.65 47.59
CA PHE A 22 -35.19 -8.11 46.34
C PHE A 22 -35.74 -9.46 45.85
N ASP A 23 -36.80 -9.95 46.49
CA ASP A 23 -37.53 -11.11 46.03
C ASP A 23 -38.37 -10.73 44.80
N LEU A 24 -38.04 -11.31 43.65
CA LEU A 24 -38.66 -10.98 42.37
C LEU A 24 -40.14 -11.37 42.28
N GLU A 25 -40.60 -12.32 43.10
CA GLU A 25 -42.03 -12.65 43.19
C GLU A 25 -42.82 -11.55 43.93
N LEU A 26 -42.17 -10.89 44.90
CA LEU A 26 -42.75 -9.82 45.69
C LEU A 26 -42.55 -8.43 45.07
N GLN A 27 -41.56 -8.28 44.18
CA GLN A 27 -41.13 -7.01 43.59
C GLN A 27 -41.08 -7.10 42.05
N PRO A 28 -42.23 -7.03 41.35
CA PRO A 28 -42.29 -7.17 39.90
C PRO A 28 -41.55 -6.06 39.15
N ASP A 29 -41.48 -4.85 39.72
CA ASP A 29 -40.74 -3.72 39.13
C ASP A 29 -39.23 -3.99 39.07
N VAL A 30 -38.68 -4.66 40.10
CA VAL A 30 -37.27 -5.07 40.12
C VAL A 30 -37.02 -6.15 39.07
N ALA A 31 -37.94 -7.12 38.94
CA ALA A 31 -37.83 -8.15 37.90
C ALA A 31 -37.85 -7.53 36.49
N GLN A 32 -38.71 -6.54 36.26
CA GLN A 32 -38.79 -5.82 34.99
C GLN A 32 -37.54 -4.97 34.71
N LEU A 33 -36.96 -4.34 35.74
CA LEU A 33 -35.70 -3.61 35.63
C LEU A 33 -34.53 -4.55 35.26
N LEU A 34 -34.42 -5.70 35.91
CA LEU A 34 -33.37 -6.67 35.57
C LEU A 34 -33.56 -7.22 34.15
N ALA A 35 -34.80 -7.47 33.74
CA ALA A 35 -35.13 -7.93 32.39
C ALA A 35 -34.80 -6.89 31.32
N SER A 36 -34.88 -5.58 31.62
CA SER A 36 -34.48 -4.53 30.67
C SER A 36 -32.97 -4.29 30.62
N LEU A 37 -32.24 -4.57 31.70
CA LEU A 37 -30.78 -4.45 31.76
C LEU A 37 -30.07 -5.62 31.08
N ALA A 38 -30.62 -6.84 31.17
CA ALA A 38 -29.96 -8.05 30.67
C ALA A 38 -29.63 -8.00 29.15
N PRO A 39 -30.50 -7.52 28.25
CA PRO A 39 -30.18 -7.36 26.84
C PRO A 39 -29.03 -6.39 26.56
N GLU A 40 -28.95 -5.29 27.32
CA GLU A 40 -27.86 -4.32 27.16
C GLU A 40 -26.50 -4.89 27.60
N LEU A 41 -26.48 -5.68 28.68
CA LEU A 41 -25.26 -6.38 29.10
C LEU A 41 -24.81 -7.40 28.05
N ALA A 42 -25.74 -8.20 27.52
CA ALA A 42 -25.45 -9.12 26.44
C ALA A 42 -24.90 -8.40 25.20
N ARG A 43 -25.50 -7.26 24.83
CA ARG A 43 -25.03 -6.43 23.71
C ARG A 43 -23.62 -5.88 23.93
N VAL A 44 -23.31 -5.41 25.15
CA VAL A 44 -21.97 -4.92 25.49
C VAL A 44 -20.94 -6.03 25.45
N ASP A 45 -21.28 -7.22 25.91
CA ASP A 45 -20.38 -8.38 25.91
C ASP A 45 -20.06 -8.83 24.47
N VAL A 46 -21.08 -8.95 23.62
CA VAL A 46 -20.92 -9.24 22.18
C VAL A 46 -20.04 -8.19 21.50
N ASN A 47 -20.25 -6.90 21.81
CA ASN A 47 -19.40 -5.82 21.28
C ASN A 47 -17.96 -5.91 21.81
N SER A 48 -17.76 -6.36 23.04
CA SER A 48 -16.43 -6.54 23.64
C SER A 48 -15.66 -7.68 22.98
N GLU A 49 -16.34 -8.75 22.61
CA GLU A 49 -15.75 -9.82 21.79
C GLU A 49 -15.44 -9.33 20.37
N ALA A 50 -16.37 -8.59 19.73
CA ALA A 50 -16.17 -8.00 18.41
C ALA A 50 -14.99 -7.00 18.37
N LEU A 51 -14.74 -6.31 19.50
CA LEU A 51 -13.63 -5.37 19.63
C LEU A 51 -12.26 -6.04 19.37
N LEU A 52 -12.11 -7.32 19.66
CA LEU A 52 -10.88 -8.06 19.36
C LEU A 52 -10.57 -8.10 17.86
N LEU A 53 -11.60 -8.18 17.02
CA LEU A 53 -11.46 -8.11 15.56
C LEU A 53 -11.19 -6.66 15.10
N GLU A 54 -11.74 -5.67 15.80
CA GLU A 54 -11.55 -4.26 15.49
C GLU A 54 -10.17 -3.72 15.91
N LEU A 55 -9.52 -4.36 16.89
CA LEU A 55 -8.15 -4.06 17.31
C LEU A 55 -7.10 -4.50 16.27
N ASN A 56 -7.42 -5.45 15.40
CA ASN A 56 -6.54 -5.81 14.30
C ASN A 56 -6.95 -5.01 13.04
N PRO A 57 -6.09 -4.14 12.49
CA PRO A 57 -6.42 -3.34 11.32
C PRO A 57 -6.74 -4.17 10.07
N ALA A 58 -6.30 -5.44 10.01
CA ALA A 58 -6.65 -6.36 8.93
C ALA A 58 -8.12 -6.81 8.95
N THR A 59 -8.79 -6.72 10.10
CA THR A 59 -10.19 -7.14 10.27
C THR A 59 -11.11 -6.00 10.71
N ALA A 60 -10.55 -4.84 11.07
CA ALA A 60 -11.29 -3.67 11.54
C ALA A 60 -12.27 -3.13 10.49
N THR A 61 -13.48 -2.79 10.91
CA THR A 61 -14.52 -2.18 10.08
C THR A 61 -15.04 -0.90 10.74
N VAL A 62 -15.45 -1.00 12.00
CA VAL A 62 -15.99 0.11 12.79
C VAL A 62 -14.87 1.04 13.25
N LEU A 63 -13.74 0.50 13.70
CA LEU A 63 -12.59 1.28 14.18
C LEU A 63 -11.61 1.67 13.07
N LEU A 64 -11.88 1.30 11.81
CA LEU A 64 -11.00 1.66 10.69
C LEU A 64 -10.75 3.18 10.56
N PRO A 65 -11.76 4.07 10.71
CA PRO A 65 -11.52 5.52 10.68
C PRO A 65 -10.60 6.02 11.80
N VAL A 66 -10.57 5.33 12.95
CA VAL A 66 -9.68 5.67 14.07
C VAL A 66 -8.24 5.32 13.73
N TRP A 67 -8.02 4.13 13.13
CA TRP A 67 -6.71 3.73 12.61
C TRP A 67 -6.20 4.70 11.55
N GLU A 68 -7.06 5.10 10.62
CA GLU A 68 -6.71 6.04 9.56
C GLU A 68 -6.35 7.41 10.13
N GLY A 69 -7.15 7.94 11.06
CA GLY A 69 -6.86 9.21 11.73
C GLY A 69 -5.52 9.18 12.48
N TYR A 70 -5.21 8.07 13.16
CA TYR A 70 -3.93 7.88 13.85
C TYR A 70 -2.73 7.88 12.87
N LEU A 71 -2.91 7.34 11.67
CA LEU A 71 -1.85 7.20 10.66
C LEU A 71 -1.81 8.34 9.63
N GLY A 72 -2.72 9.32 9.74
CA GLY A 72 -2.85 10.41 8.78
C GLY A 72 -3.31 9.94 7.39
N LEU A 73 -4.21 8.96 7.34
CA LEU A 73 -4.85 8.46 6.13
C LEU A 73 -6.25 9.11 5.95
N PRO A 74 -6.77 9.22 4.71
CA PRO A 74 -6.13 8.87 3.44
C PRO A 74 -4.95 9.79 3.10
N ASP A 75 -4.01 9.23 2.36
CA ASP A 75 -2.79 9.93 1.96
C ASP A 75 -3.07 11.06 0.96
N LEU A 76 -2.21 12.08 0.90
CA LEU A 76 -2.30 13.17 -0.08
C LEU A 76 -2.28 12.68 -1.53
N CYS A 77 -1.63 11.54 -1.76
CA CYS A 77 -1.53 10.91 -3.07
C CYS A 77 -2.76 10.06 -3.45
N VAL A 78 -3.76 9.95 -2.57
CA VAL A 78 -4.97 9.16 -2.78
C VAL A 78 -6.16 10.08 -2.97
N VAL A 79 -6.98 9.81 -3.97
CA VAL A 79 -8.25 10.52 -4.16
C VAL A 79 -9.22 10.11 -3.04
N PRO A 80 -9.75 11.05 -2.23
CA PRO A 80 -10.67 10.70 -1.16
C PRO A 80 -11.91 9.96 -1.68
N GLY A 81 -12.19 8.80 -1.09
CA GLY A 81 -13.35 7.98 -1.45
C GLY A 81 -13.16 7.07 -2.68
N SER A 82 -11.98 7.05 -3.31
CA SER A 82 -11.71 6.10 -4.41
C SER A 82 -11.43 4.68 -3.94
N GLN A 83 -11.06 4.50 -2.67
CA GLN A 83 -10.65 3.21 -2.11
C GLN A 83 -11.82 2.39 -1.57
N THR A 84 -11.78 1.09 -1.85
CA THR A 84 -12.61 0.06 -1.20
C THR A 84 -12.23 -0.16 0.27
N LEU A 85 -13.07 -0.86 1.03
CA LEU A 85 -12.79 -1.20 2.43
C LEU A 85 -11.46 -1.98 2.57
N GLU A 86 -11.23 -2.95 1.69
CA GLU A 86 -10.00 -3.77 1.73
C GLU A 86 -8.75 -2.97 1.37
N GLU A 87 -8.83 -2.05 0.40
CA GLU A 87 -7.72 -1.16 0.05
C GLU A 87 -7.38 -0.21 1.20
N ARG A 88 -8.39 0.28 1.94
CA ARG A 88 -8.19 1.11 3.13
C ARG A 88 -7.49 0.34 4.26
N ARG A 89 -7.91 -0.90 4.54
CA ARG A 89 -7.21 -1.79 5.49
C ARG A 89 -5.78 -2.05 5.05
N ALA A 90 -5.56 -2.35 3.77
CA ALA A 90 -4.23 -2.57 3.23
C ALA A 90 -3.34 -1.32 3.36
N ALA A 91 -3.89 -0.12 3.16
CA ALA A 91 -3.17 1.14 3.36
C ALA A 91 -2.74 1.35 4.82
N VAL A 92 -3.63 1.06 5.79
CA VAL A 92 -3.32 1.10 7.22
C VAL A 92 -2.18 0.13 7.56
N ILE A 93 -2.27 -1.13 7.11
CA ILE A 93 -1.23 -2.15 7.33
C ILE A 93 0.09 -1.72 6.68
N ALA A 94 0.04 -1.22 5.44
CA ALA A 94 1.23 -0.76 4.72
C ALA A 94 1.91 0.38 5.46
N LYS A 95 1.16 1.32 6.04
CA LYS A 95 1.72 2.44 6.82
C LYS A 95 2.30 1.98 8.15
N LEU A 96 1.64 1.05 8.86
CA LEU A 96 2.14 0.46 10.11
C LEU A 96 3.42 -0.38 9.92
N THR A 97 3.54 -1.05 8.79
CA THR A 97 4.68 -1.91 8.45
C THR A 97 5.75 -1.19 7.63
N ALA A 98 5.53 0.08 7.27
CA ALA A 98 6.49 0.88 6.53
C ALA A 98 7.73 1.13 7.41
N THR A 99 8.89 0.66 6.94
CA THR A 99 10.16 0.88 7.64
C THR A 99 10.78 2.24 7.28
N GLY A 100 10.32 2.89 6.20
CA GLY A 100 10.91 4.13 5.67
C GLY A 100 12.40 3.99 5.31
N ALA A 101 12.88 2.76 5.17
CA ALA A 101 14.30 2.50 4.93
C ALA A 101 14.66 2.90 3.50
N PRO A 102 15.83 3.51 3.26
CA PRO A 102 16.33 3.89 1.94
C PRO A 102 16.83 2.65 1.16
N GLN A 103 16.02 1.60 1.12
CA GLN A 103 16.32 0.35 0.42
C GLN A 103 15.48 0.29 -0.86
N LEU A 104 16.12 0.01 -1.99
CA LEU A 104 15.43 -0.12 -3.28
C LEU A 104 14.28 -1.16 -3.25
N SER A 105 14.43 -2.21 -2.44
CA SER A 105 13.40 -3.24 -2.26
C SER A 105 12.09 -2.69 -1.68
N TYR A 106 12.16 -1.64 -0.85
CA TYR A 106 11.00 -0.94 -0.32
C TYR A 106 10.22 -0.24 -1.45
N TYR A 107 10.92 0.53 -2.28
CA TYR A 107 10.30 1.26 -3.40
C TYR A 107 9.79 0.32 -4.51
N ARG A 108 10.45 -0.82 -4.76
CA ARG A 108 9.91 -1.85 -5.67
C ARG A 108 8.61 -2.45 -5.14
N LYS A 109 8.51 -2.74 -3.83
CA LYS A 109 7.27 -3.21 -3.19
C LYS A 109 6.17 -2.16 -3.30
N LEU A 110 6.51 -0.89 -3.14
CA LEU A 110 5.60 0.22 -3.30
C LEU A 110 4.98 0.23 -4.72
N GLY A 111 5.78 0.04 -5.77
CA GLY A 111 5.27 -0.10 -7.14
C GLY A 111 4.27 -1.25 -7.29
N VAL A 112 4.60 -2.43 -6.77
CA VAL A 112 3.69 -3.60 -6.80
C VAL A 112 2.38 -3.32 -6.06
N GLN A 113 2.43 -2.67 -4.89
CA GLN A 113 1.24 -2.30 -4.11
C GLN A 113 0.36 -1.28 -4.85
N SER A 114 0.96 -0.38 -5.62
CA SER A 114 0.25 0.57 -6.48
C SER A 114 -0.23 -0.04 -7.80
N GLY A 115 0.02 -1.32 -8.06
CA GLY A 115 -0.35 -1.99 -9.31
C GLY A 115 0.55 -1.68 -10.51
N VAL A 116 1.66 -0.98 -10.30
CA VAL A 116 2.64 -0.59 -11.33
C VAL A 116 4.01 -1.12 -10.95
N PRO A 117 4.40 -2.34 -11.38
CA PRO A 117 5.71 -2.88 -11.05
C PRO A 117 6.81 -2.04 -11.68
N ILE A 118 7.79 -1.63 -10.87
CA ILE A 118 8.92 -0.79 -11.32
C ILE A 118 10.25 -1.52 -11.16
N GLN A 119 11.19 -1.18 -12.05
CA GLN A 119 12.62 -1.43 -11.86
C GLN A 119 13.30 -0.14 -11.46
N ILE A 120 14.33 -0.21 -10.61
CA ILE A 120 15.01 0.99 -10.13
C ILE A 120 16.46 0.99 -10.58
N GLU A 121 16.75 2.04 -11.35
CA GLU A 121 18.00 2.60 -11.85
C GLU A 121 18.86 3.27 -10.79
N GLU A 122 20.06 2.78 -10.47
CA GLU A 122 21.04 3.59 -9.73
C GLU A 122 22.15 4.08 -10.66
N PHE A 123 22.49 5.37 -10.55
CA PHE A 123 23.58 5.95 -11.32
C PHE A 123 24.82 6.11 -10.45
N ARG A 124 25.95 6.27 -11.13
CA ARG A 124 27.24 6.49 -10.50
C ARG A 124 28.05 7.51 -11.30
N PRO A 125 28.91 8.30 -10.67
CA PRO A 125 29.84 9.16 -11.37
C PRO A 125 30.72 8.33 -12.32
N CYS A 126 31.03 8.88 -13.48
CA CYS A 126 31.90 8.19 -14.43
C CYS A 126 33.30 7.99 -13.84
N ARG A 127 33.82 6.76 -13.96
CA ARG A 127 35.17 6.40 -13.51
C ARG A 127 35.90 5.68 -14.63
N VAL A 128 37.19 5.95 -14.76
CA VAL A 128 38.07 5.25 -15.71
C VAL A 128 38.12 3.77 -15.34
N GLY A 129 37.96 2.89 -16.33
CA GLY A 129 37.94 1.44 -16.18
C GLY A 129 36.54 0.86 -16.39
N PRO A 130 35.57 1.15 -15.51
CA PRO A 130 34.20 0.66 -15.67
C PRO A 130 33.35 1.34 -16.76
N ALA A 131 33.79 2.48 -17.31
CA ALA A 131 33.08 3.19 -18.36
C ALA A 131 33.48 2.68 -19.75
N SER A 132 32.51 2.53 -20.64
CA SER A 132 32.67 2.13 -22.04
C SER A 132 32.41 3.30 -22.99
N VAL A 133 32.92 3.19 -24.22
CA VAL A 133 32.60 4.17 -25.28
C VAL A 133 31.11 4.11 -25.57
N GLY A 134 30.43 5.26 -25.50
CA GLY A 134 28.98 5.38 -25.68
C GLY A 134 28.20 5.49 -24.36
N ASP A 135 28.82 5.24 -23.21
CA ASP A 135 28.18 5.43 -21.90
C ASP A 135 27.95 6.92 -21.59
N PHE A 136 26.85 7.21 -20.90
CA PHE A 136 26.61 8.54 -20.36
C PHE A 136 27.63 8.90 -19.26
N LEU A 137 28.17 10.11 -19.36
CA LEU A 137 29.12 10.65 -18.40
C LEU A 137 28.38 11.37 -17.26
N TYR A 138 27.95 10.60 -16.26
CA TYR A 138 27.27 11.14 -15.09
C TYR A 138 28.25 11.87 -14.14
N GLY A 139 27.81 13.00 -13.60
CA GLY A 139 28.54 13.78 -12.59
C GLY A 139 28.26 13.33 -11.15
N ASP A 140 28.85 14.03 -10.18
CA ASP A 140 28.80 13.63 -8.76
C ASP A 140 27.39 13.62 -8.14
N GLY A 141 26.46 14.45 -8.65
CA GLY A 141 25.07 14.48 -8.16
C GLY A 141 24.27 13.22 -8.46
N TRP A 142 24.65 12.45 -9.48
CA TRP A 142 23.89 11.29 -9.94
C TRP A 142 23.97 10.07 -9.01
N ALA A 143 24.93 10.04 -8.08
CA ALA A 143 25.03 8.96 -7.10
C ALA A 143 23.77 8.83 -6.21
N TRP A 144 22.99 9.90 -6.12
CA TRP A 144 21.76 9.97 -5.33
C TRP A 144 20.51 10.12 -6.19
N SER A 145 20.63 9.97 -7.51
CA SER A 145 19.49 10.02 -8.41
C SER A 145 19.08 8.60 -8.79
N TRP A 146 17.78 8.33 -8.80
CA TRP A 146 17.21 7.06 -9.23
C TRP A 146 16.19 7.27 -10.33
N ILE A 147 16.19 6.36 -11.32
CA ILE A 147 15.08 6.26 -12.26
C ILE A 147 14.27 5.00 -11.93
N ALA A 148 13.03 5.20 -11.49
CA ALA A 148 12.05 4.13 -11.37
C ALA A 148 11.40 3.92 -12.75
N SER A 149 11.80 2.87 -13.46
CA SER A 149 11.24 2.53 -14.77
C SER A 149 10.00 1.67 -14.64
N ALA A 150 8.88 2.17 -15.14
CA ALA A 150 7.61 1.46 -15.29
C ALA A 150 7.38 1.02 -16.75
N PRO A 151 6.51 0.02 -16.99
CA PRO A 151 6.06 -0.34 -18.33
C PRO A 151 5.40 0.83 -19.05
N ILE A 152 5.50 0.90 -20.38
CA ILE A 152 4.94 1.99 -21.17
C ILE A 152 3.41 2.08 -21.05
N GLU A 153 2.75 0.94 -20.82
CA GLU A 153 1.28 0.84 -20.66
C GLU A 153 0.78 1.54 -19.39
N ALA A 154 1.66 1.72 -18.40
CA ALA A 154 1.31 2.45 -17.19
C ALA A 154 1.31 3.97 -17.39
N TYR A 155 1.85 4.47 -18.51
CA TYR A 155 1.92 5.90 -18.79
C TYR A 155 0.52 6.53 -18.86
N GLY A 156 0.31 7.59 -18.08
CA GLY A 156 -0.96 8.32 -18.02
C GLY A 156 -2.08 7.64 -17.21
N THR A 157 -1.79 6.53 -16.54
CA THR A 157 -2.76 5.86 -15.65
C THR A 157 -2.82 6.53 -14.26
N GLU A 158 -3.98 6.45 -13.59
CA GLU A 158 -4.13 6.92 -12.20
C GLU A 158 -3.18 6.19 -11.23
N ALA A 159 -2.98 4.89 -11.47
CA ALA A 159 -2.06 4.06 -10.68
C ALA A 159 -0.61 4.57 -10.75
N ALA A 160 -0.15 4.94 -11.94
CA ALA A 160 1.18 5.51 -12.13
C ALA A 160 1.30 6.92 -11.52
N ALA A 161 0.27 7.76 -11.63
CA ALA A 161 0.25 9.08 -10.99
C ALA A 161 0.30 8.98 -9.46
N THR A 162 -0.46 8.03 -8.89
CA THR A 162 -0.44 7.72 -7.46
C THR A 162 0.94 7.24 -7.01
N LEU A 163 1.55 6.35 -7.81
CA LEU A 163 2.90 5.86 -7.54
C LEU A 163 3.94 6.99 -7.58
N ASP A 164 3.91 7.85 -8.60
CA ASP A 164 4.84 8.99 -8.71
C ASP A 164 4.75 9.91 -7.50
N CYS A 165 3.54 10.29 -7.10
CA CYS A 165 3.32 11.09 -5.89
C CYS A 165 3.89 10.42 -4.64
N ARG A 166 3.67 9.10 -4.48
CA ARG A 166 4.21 8.35 -3.34
C ARG A 166 5.73 8.25 -3.38
N LEU A 167 6.32 8.03 -4.55
CA LEU A 167 7.78 7.98 -4.71
C LEU A 167 8.41 9.32 -4.32
N GLN A 168 7.85 10.44 -4.76
CA GLN A 168 8.35 11.78 -4.42
C GLN A 168 8.21 12.09 -2.92
N ARG A 169 7.10 11.66 -2.30
CA ARG A 169 6.85 11.89 -0.87
C ARG A 169 7.71 11.00 0.03
N ASP A 170 7.84 9.73 -0.33
CA ASP A 170 8.53 8.71 0.47
C ASP A 170 10.02 8.61 0.10
N ALA A 171 10.49 9.41 -0.86
CA ALA A 171 11.90 9.48 -1.25
C ALA A 171 12.78 9.92 -0.06
N PRO A 172 14.00 9.37 0.08
CA PRO A 172 14.97 9.89 1.02
C PRO A 172 15.27 11.36 0.71
N GLU A 173 15.49 12.18 1.74
CA GLU A 173 15.70 13.64 1.58
C GLU A 173 16.79 14.02 0.58
N TYR A 174 17.85 13.22 0.50
CA TYR A 174 19.01 13.45 -0.36
C TYR A 174 18.91 12.76 -1.72
N THR A 175 17.82 12.03 -2.00
CA THR A 175 17.68 11.21 -3.21
C THR A 175 16.60 11.76 -4.12
N GLU A 176 16.95 12.00 -5.38
CA GLU A 176 16.00 12.38 -6.43
C GLU A 176 15.48 11.10 -7.10
N VAL A 177 14.17 10.84 -7.00
CA VAL A 177 13.53 9.69 -7.65
C VAL A 177 12.62 10.18 -8.76
N VAL A 178 12.89 9.75 -9.99
CA VAL A 178 12.08 10.08 -11.17
C VAL A 178 11.40 8.83 -11.70
N LEU A 179 10.08 8.89 -11.86
CA LEU A 179 9.33 7.83 -12.54
C LEU A 179 9.47 7.99 -14.07
N GLY A 180 10.07 6.99 -14.71
CA GLY A 180 10.20 6.88 -16.16
C GLY A 180 9.34 5.75 -16.72
N PHE A 181 9.09 5.77 -18.03
CA PHE A 181 8.22 4.80 -18.71
C PHE A 181 8.87 4.24 -19.98
N GLY A 182 8.63 2.96 -20.28
CA GLY A 182 8.97 2.35 -21.58
C GLY A 182 10.46 2.21 -21.86
N LYS A 183 11.27 2.03 -20.81
CA LYS A 183 12.72 1.83 -20.94
C LYS A 183 13.08 0.63 -21.83
N ASP A 184 12.33 -0.46 -21.69
CA ASP A 184 12.43 -1.66 -22.52
C ASP A 184 12.20 -1.36 -24.01
N VAL A 185 11.23 -0.50 -24.33
CA VAL A 185 10.97 -0.04 -25.70
C VAL A 185 12.15 0.79 -26.21
N VAL A 186 12.66 1.71 -25.40
CA VAL A 186 13.81 2.56 -25.75
C VAL A 186 15.07 1.72 -26.00
N GLU A 187 15.34 0.72 -25.15
CA GLU A 187 16.47 -0.21 -25.31
C GLU A 187 16.34 -1.02 -26.59
N GLY A 188 15.13 -1.50 -26.91
CA GLY A 188 14.87 -2.20 -28.17
C GLY A 188 15.13 -1.34 -29.41
N ILE A 189 14.69 -0.08 -29.38
CA ILE A 189 14.95 0.88 -30.47
C ILE A 189 16.45 1.18 -30.57
N ALA A 190 17.12 1.45 -29.45
CA ALA A 190 18.53 1.81 -29.39
C ALA A 190 19.44 0.75 -30.05
N LEU A 191 19.13 -0.54 -29.85
CA LEU A 191 19.86 -1.65 -30.47
C LEU A 191 19.72 -1.72 -32.00
N GLN A 192 18.66 -1.13 -32.56
CA GLN A 192 18.39 -1.13 -34.00
C GLN A 192 18.85 0.16 -34.71
N VAL A 193 19.26 1.20 -33.97
CA VAL A 193 19.61 2.52 -34.53
C VAL A 193 20.69 2.42 -35.61
N ASP A 194 21.74 1.62 -35.38
CA ASP A 194 22.83 1.47 -36.35
C ASP A 194 22.36 0.80 -37.65
N GLN A 195 21.46 -0.20 -37.56
CA GLN A 195 20.87 -0.83 -38.74
C GLN A 195 20.04 0.17 -39.54
N LEU A 196 19.26 0.99 -38.83
CA LEU A 196 18.39 2.01 -39.42
C LEU A 196 19.19 3.13 -40.08
N PHE A 197 20.23 3.62 -39.39
CA PHE A 197 21.17 4.61 -39.92
C PHE A 197 21.87 4.09 -41.18
N ASN A 198 22.36 2.85 -41.16
CA ASN A 198 23.00 2.23 -42.31
C ASN A 198 22.03 2.07 -43.49
N ALA A 199 20.81 1.57 -43.26
CA ALA A 199 19.83 1.39 -44.32
C ALA A 199 19.43 2.73 -45.00
N VAL A 200 19.38 3.83 -44.24
CA VAL A 200 19.00 5.16 -44.76
C VAL A 200 20.17 5.85 -45.48
N HIS A 201 21.37 5.80 -44.91
CA HIS A 201 22.50 6.61 -45.39
C HIS A 201 23.49 5.87 -46.28
N TYR A 202 23.54 4.55 -46.17
CA TYR A 202 24.49 3.73 -46.90
C TYR A 202 23.76 2.64 -47.67
N VAL A 203 23.52 2.89 -48.97
CA VAL A 203 23.22 1.80 -49.91
C VAL A 203 24.52 1.05 -50.17
N VAL A 204 25.00 0.31 -49.17
CA VAL A 204 26.14 -0.59 -49.34
C VAL A 204 25.62 -1.86 -50.01
N PRO A 205 26.25 -2.36 -51.08
CA PRO A 205 25.90 -3.67 -51.63
C PRO A 205 25.92 -4.73 -50.53
N ALA A 206 24.93 -5.63 -50.53
CA ALA A 206 24.74 -6.67 -49.50
C ALA A 206 26.02 -7.47 -49.17
N ALA A 207 26.90 -7.63 -50.16
CA ALA A 207 28.21 -8.28 -50.04
C ALA A 207 29.18 -7.62 -49.04
N VAL A 208 28.93 -6.38 -48.61
CA VAL A 208 29.80 -5.63 -47.68
C VAL A 208 29.12 -5.39 -46.33
N SER A 209 27.78 -5.38 -46.27
CA SER A 209 27.03 -5.18 -45.03
C SER A 209 26.84 -6.47 -44.21
N GLY A 210 27.12 -7.64 -44.78
CA GLY A 210 26.97 -8.93 -44.09
C GLY A 210 25.50 -9.33 -43.86
N ILE A 211 24.57 -8.68 -44.57
CA ILE A 211 23.14 -8.94 -44.52
C ILE A 211 22.77 -9.72 -45.80
N GLU A 212 23.24 -10.97 -45.91
CA GLU A 212 22.95 -11.82 -47.07
C GLU A 212 21.60 -12.54 -46.96
N ASP A 213 21.02 -12.65 -45.75
CA ASP A 213 19.73 -13.32 -45.53
C ASP A 213 18.77 -12.42 -44.73
N LEU A 214 17.98 -11.62 -45.45
CA LEU A 214 16.68 -11.08 -45.00
C LEU A 214 15.61 -11.45 -46.03
#